data_AF-X0UF59-F1
#
_entry.id   AF-X0UF59-F1
#
_cell.length_a   1.000
_cell.length_b   1.000
_cell.length_c   1.000
_cell.angle_alpha   90.00
_cell.angle_beta   90.00
_cell.angle_gamma   90.00
#
_symmetry.space_group_name_H-M   'P 1'
#
loop_
_entity.id
_entity.type
_entity.pdbx_description
1 polymer ?
#
loop_
_entity_poly.entity_id
_entity_poly.type
_entity_poly.pdbx_seq_one_letter_code
_entity_poly.pdbx_strand_id
1 'polypeptide(L)'
;MTRYESTVRSLFDLAEIEINGPSPWDIQVHDDRFYQRVLAHAVLGFGESYMDGWWDCDQLDTLTCRIRRAGLEEKVQPWKLLIPVAT
;
A
#
# COMPACT_ATOMS: atom_id res chain seq x y z
N MET A 1 5.23 16.59 0.02
CA MET A 1 4.79 15.36 0.73
C MET A 1 3.60 15.66 1.61
N THR A 2 2.48 14.98 1.34
CA THR A 2 1.28 15.03 2.19
C THR A 2 1.41 14.05 3.36
N ARG A 3 0.62 14.22 4.44
CA ARG A 3 0.62 13.28 5.57
C ARG A 3 0.28 11.84 5.14
N TYR A 4 -0.58 11.70 4.14
CA TYR A 4 -0.97 10.40 3.58
C TYR A 4 0.21 9.73 2.89
N GLU A 5 0.91 10.46 2.01
CA GLU A 5 2.10 9.95 1.30
C GLU A 5 3.16 9.42 2.26
N SER A 6 3.55 10.20 3.27
CA SER A 6 4.57 9.77 4.23
C SER A 6 4.16 8.51 4.99
N THR A 7 2.88 8.39 5.36
CA THR A 7 2.36 7.22 6.07
C THR A 7 2.41 5.98 5.19
N VAL A 8 2.01 6.11 3.93
CA VAL A 8 2.03 5.00 2.95
C VAL A 8 3.47 4.58 2.63
N ARG A 9 4.40 5.54 2.45
CA ARG A 9 5.83 5.24 2.28
C ARG A 9 6.39 4.45 3.47
N SER A 10 6.13 4.89 4.71
CA SER A 10 6.58 4.16 5.90
C SER A 10 5.95 2.77 6.04
N LEU A 11 4.75 2.55 5.51
CA LEU A 11 4.13 1.23 5.50
C LEU A 11 4.82 0.29 4.50
N PHE A 12 5.08 0.75 3.27
CA PHE A 12 5.74 -0.04 2.23
C PHE A 12 7.22 -0.30 2.53
N ASP A 13 7.88 0.61 3.23
CA ASP A 13 9.25 0.43 3.74
C ASP A 13 9.39 -0.85 4.60
N LEU A 14 8.36 -1.22 5.37
CA LEU A 14 8.34 -2.47 6.15
C LEU A 14 8.46 -3.74 5.31
N ALA A 15 8.14 -3.64 4.01
CA ALA A 15 8.24 -4.71 3.03
C ALA A 15 9.41 -4.53 2.06
N GLU A 16 10.31 -3.56 2.34
CA GLU A 16 11.42 -3.18 1.48
C GLU A 16 10.94 -2.82 0.06
N ILE A 17 9.84 -2.06 -0.01
CA ILE A 17 9.25 -1.53 -1.24
C ILE A 17 9.35 -0.01 -1.19
N GLU A 18 9.99 0.57 -2.19
CA GLU A 18 10.11 2.01 -2.35
C GLU A 18 9.04 2.52 -3.32
N ILE A 19 8.44 3.68 -3.02
CA ILE A 19 7.49 4.34 -3.93
C ILE A 19 8.28 5.23 -4.89
N ASN A 20 8.08 4.99 -6.19
CA ASN A 20 8.86 5.50 -7.31
C ASN A 20 10.34 5.10 -7.22
N GLY A 21 10.59 3.90 -6.68
CA GLY A 21 11.91 3.32 -6.56
C GLY A 21 12.43 2.67 -7.85
N PRO A 22 13.73 2.32 -7.89
CA PRO A 22 14.38 1.79 -9.08
C PRO A 22 14.20 0.27 -9.27
N SER A 23 13.72 -0.46 -8.26
CA SER A 23 13.59 -1.91 -8.33
C SER A 23 12.36 -2.29 -9.16
N PRO A 24 12.36 -3.44 -9.85
CA PRO A 24 11.22 -3.84 -10.68
C PRO A 24 9.95 -4.16 -9.86
N TRP A 25 10.09 -4.44 -8.55
CA TRP A 25 8.96 -4.62 -7.63
C TRP A 25 8.55 -3.33 -6.90
N ASP A 26 9.20 -2.20 -7.18
CA ASP A 26 8.84 -0.92 -6.59
C ASP A 26 7.60 -0.34 -7.27
N ILE A 27 6.75 0.32 -6.49
CA ILE A 27 5.47 0.88 -6.96
C ILE A 27 5.75 2.18 -7.69
N GLN A 28 5.28 2.34 -8.92
CA GLN A 28 5.32 3.60 -9.66
C GLN A 28 3.96 4.29 -9.55
N VAL A 29 3.88 5.41 -8.83
CA VAL A 29 2.64 6.18 -8.60
C VAL A 29 2.53 7.30 -9.61
N HIS A 30 1.42 7.31 -10.36
CA HIS A 30 1.08 8.32 -11.37
C HIS A 30 0.03 9.31 -10.87
N ASP A 31 -0.71 8.97 -9.82
CA ASP A 31 -1.78 9.79 -9.27
C ASP A 31 -1.75 9.82 -7.72
N ASP A 32 -1.56 11.01 -7.14
CA ASP A 32 -1.46 11.20 -5.70
C ASP A 32 -2.72 10.82 -4.91
N ARG A 33 -3.89 10.70 -5.56
CA ARG A 33 -5.13 10.20 -4.91
C ARG A 33 -4.96 8.75 -4.40
N PHE A 34 -3.98 8.03 -4.94
CA PHE A 34 -3.54 6.72 -4.46
C PHE A 34 -3.35 6.68 -2.94
N TYR A 35 -2.58 7.62 -2.38
CA TYR A 35 -2.19 7.58 -0.97
C TYR A 35 -3.40 7.64 -0.02
N GLN A 36 -4.35 8.53 -0.32
CA GLN A 36 -5.56 8.65 0.46
C GLN A 36 -6.45 7.41 0.33
N ARG A 37 -6.57 6.84 -0.87
CA ARG A 37 -7.42 5.65 -1.13
C ARG A 37 -6.87 4.40 -0.45
N VAL A 38 -5.55 4.19 -0.48
CA VAL A 38 -4.89 3.08 0.22
C VAL A 38 -5.12 3.15 1.72
N LEU A 39 -5.03 4.34 2.33
CA LEU A 39 -5.28 4.47 3.77
C LEU A 39 -6.76 4.35 4.14
N ALA A 40 -7.67 4.73 3.26
CA ALA A 40 -9.12 4.65 3.50
C ALA A 40 -9.69 3.23 3.31
N HIS A 41 -9.19 2.49 2.31
CA HIS A 41 -9.78 1.21 1.89
C HIS A 41 -8.78 0.04 1.95
N ALA A 42 -7.59 0.26 2.51
CA ALA A 42 -6.54 -0.75 2.69
C ALA A 42 -6.27 -1.53 1.38
N VAL A 43 -6.35 -2.86 1.44
CA VAL A 43 -6.08 -3.78 0.32
C VAL A 43 -7.03 -3.54 -0.87
N LEU A 44 -8.31 -3.21 -0.62
CA LEU A 44 -9.25 -2.90 -1.70
C LEU A 44 -8.86 -1.59 -2.41
N GLY A 45 -8.53 -0.55 -1.64
CA GLY A 45 -8.08 0.72 -2.21
C GLY A 45 -6.80 0.58 -3.02
N PHE A 46 -5.88 -0.29 -2.56
CA PHE A 46 -4.66 -0.64 -3.29
C PHE A 46 -4.95 -1.35 -4.62
N GLY A 47 -5.81 -2.38 -4.61
CA GLY A 47 -6.16 -3.14 -5.82
C GLY A 47 -7.01 -2.34 -6.82
N GLU A 48 -7.99 -1.57 -6.35
CA GLU A 48 -8.82 -0.75 -7.25
C GLU A 48 -8.00 0.37 -7.90
N SER A 49 -7.10 1.02 -7.15
CA SER A 49 -6.22 2.06 -7.73
C SER A 49 -5.24 1.49 -8.75
N TYR A 50 -4.86 0.21 -8.65
CA TYR A 50 -4.12 -0.48 -9.71
C TYR A 50 -4.97 -0.65 -10.97
N MET A 51 -6.21 -1.12 -10.81
CA MET A 51 -7.15 -1.27 -11.93
C MET A 51 -7.48 0.05 -12.61
N ASP A 52 -7.55 1.15 -11.85
CA ASP A 52 -7.75 2.51 -12.35
C ASP A 52 -6.47 3.13 -12.97
N GLY A 53 -5.33 2.43 -12.94
CA GLY A 53 -4.06 2.90 -13.51
C GLY A 53 -3.38 4.03 -12.73
N TRP A 54 -3.70 4.21 -11.45
CA TRP A 54 -3.09 5.25 -10.61
C TRP A 54 -1.66 4.90 -10.19
N TRP A 55 -1.33 3.61 -10.24
CA TRP A 55 0.02 3.11 -10.04
C TRP A 55 0.21 1.80 -10.80
N ASP A 56 1.46 1.48 -11.12
CA ASP A 56 1.86 0.19 -11.68
C ASP A 56 3.18 -0.32 -11.10
N CYS A 57 3.57 -1.52 -11.51
CA CYS A 57 4.78 -2.21 -11.07
C CYS A 57 5.15 -3.26 -12.13
N ASP A 58 6.45 -3.39 -12.44
CA ASP A 58 6.95 -4.34 -13.45
C ASP A 58 6.82 -5.80 -12.98
N GLN A 59 7.14 -6.06 -11.71
CA GLN A 59 7.08 -7.38 -11.08
C GLN A 59 6.04 -7.44 -9.96
N LEU A 60 4.76 -7.41 -10.36
CA LEU A 60 3.62 -7.43 -9.45
C LEU A 60 3.56 -8.69 -8.54
N ASP A 61 3.99 -9.84 -9.05
CA ASP A 61 4.10 -11.08 -8.27
C ASP A 61 5.11 -10.95 -7.12
N THR A 62 6.27 -10.33 -7.40
CA THR A 62 7.34 -10.13 -6.43
C THR A 62 6.96 -9.09 -5.39
N LEU A 63 6.31 -8.00 -5.81
CA LEU A 63 5.68 -7.02 -4.93
C LEU A 63 4.72 -7.72 -3.94
N THR A 64 3.79 -8.52 -4.46
CA THR A 64 2.78 -9.21 -3.64
C THR A 64 3.43 -10.20 -2.66
N CYS A 65 4.47 -10.92 -3.09
CA CYS A 65 5.24 -11.81 -2.23
C CYS A 65 5.90 -11.05 -1.07
N ARG A 66 6.53 -9.89 -1.34
CA ARG A 66 7.14 -9.02 -0.33
C ARG A 66 6.11 -8.50 0.68
N ILE A 67 4.99 -7.93 0.19
CA ILE A 67 3.88 -7.44 1.01
C ILE A 67 3.39 -8.52 1.98
N ARG A 68 3.17 -9.74 1.46
CA ARG A 68 2.67 -10.87 2.25
C ARG A 68 3.70 -11.34 3.28
N ARG A 69 4.98 -11.43 2.90
CA ARG A 69 6.07 -11.83 3.81
C ARG A 69 6.26 -10.86 4.97
N ALA A 70 6.03 -9.57 4.73
CA ALA A 70 6.10 -8.53 5.75
C ALA A 70 4.79 -8.35 6.55
N GLY A 71 3.74 -9.13 6.24
CA GLY A 71 2.46 -9.11 6.95
C GLY A 71 1.75 -7.76 6.87
N LEU A 72 1.90 -7.02 5.76
CA LEU A 72 1.34 -5.67 5.64
C LEU A 72 -0.19 -5.68 5.76
N GLU A 73 -0.85 -6.72 5.25
CA GLU A 73 -2.30 -6.92 5.38
C GLU A 73 -2.81 -6.84 6.83
N GLU A 74 -2.05 -7.31 7.82
CA GLU A 74 -2.41 -7.27 9.24
C GLU A 74 -2.20 -5.89 9.89
N LYS A 75 -1.39 -5.05 9.25
CA LYS A 75 -1.02 -3.70 9.70
C LYS A 75 -1.98 -2.62 9.18
N VAL A 76 -2.69 -2.86 8.07
CA VAL A 76 -3.67 -1.93 7.47
C VAL A 76 -5.13 -2.30 7.71
N GLN A 77 -5.40 -3.28 8.57
CA GLN A 77 -6.75 -3.79 8.87
C GLN A 77 -7.73 -2.64 9.26
N PRO A 78 -8.74 -2.31 8.41
CA PRO A 78 -9.67 -1.22 8.69
C PRO A 78 -10.59 -1.49 9.90
N TRP A 79 -10.81 -2.76 10.25
CA TRP A 79 -11.62 -3.16 11.41
C TRP A 79 -10.93 -2.95 12.76
N LYS A 80 -9.60 -2.85 12.83
CA LYS A 80 -8.88 -2.40 14.06
C LYS A 80 -9.21 -0.96 14.44
N LEU A 81 -9.73 -0.17 13.50
CA LEU A 81 -10.19 1.20 13.74
C LEU A 81 -11.71 1.29 13.99
N LEU A 82 -12.46 0.23 13.69
CA LEU A 82 -13.94 0.23 13.71
C LEU A 82 -14.56 -0.71 14.75
N ILE A 83 -13.82 -1.67 15.31
CA ILE A 83 -14.33 -2.58 16.34
C ILE A 83 -13.58 -2.32 17.65
N PRO A 84 -14.21 -1.77 18.71
CA PRO A 84 -13.65 -1.83 20.04
C PRO A 84 -13.66 -3.30 20.45
N VAL A 85 -12.51 -3.95 20.44
CA VAL A 85 -12.37 -5.26 21.08
C VAL A 85 -12.51 -5.02 22.59
N ALA A 86 -13.70 -5.34 23.11
CA ALA A 86 -13.83 -5.68 24.51
C ALA A 86 -13.37 -7.13 24.65
N THR A 87 -12.41 -7.34 25.56
CA THR A 87 -11.80 -8.59 26.03
C THR A 87 -10.43 -8.90 25.45
#